data_AF-A0A8T5RKH2-F1
#
_entry.id   AF-A0A8T5RKH2-F1
#
_cell.length_a   1.000
_cell.length_b   1.000
_cell.length_c   1.000
_cell.angle_alpha   90.00
_cell.angle_beta   90.00
_cell.angle_gamma   90.00
#
_symmetry.space_group_name_H-M   'P 1'
#
loop_
_entity.id
_entity.type
_entity.pdbx_description
1 polymer ?
#
loop_
_entity_poly.entity_id
_entity_poly.type
_entity_poly.pdbx_seq_one_letter_code
_entity_poly.pdbx_strand_id
1 'polypeptide(L)'
;MTQKTKYSFDYIKELVYQISLKKTTIEGMLIVPKNAQELKFLAKKLNTSQSNVPLKVKCLKCDNEWNTKGIYLGRGVWPCQYCKNNTYTFKTIKDAVKSISKEKTGFEGKLLFPRDENEWKNAINDKERNKRPSRIKLDVQCKACGNKWSIEARALVSDRKWCKKCMWNILTFEKLKKLTFEIGLKKTGLGGILVRPKNEYVYQRLIDNARETIKSLKIKKNDPRYKKLQPRRISIKIKCKVCENIFNTNAESLKANKFCPKCASSEYEHIICWYASKIFSNYFNSKVSFPKIQLSEIIKVYDVNRYSKEELIAIKNLIRKGGGHLDGYDILNVNGSILRIGIEYNGEYHREVKKYLRMTERDLNYRMILDRLKKELCEQNDIILITINHSFDPYLRYPKKIQEKIINKFEKLTGFELNRAIIPQYNHQTPEFGQYRLEYFLKPYS
;
A
#
# COMPACT_ATOMS: atom_id res chain seq x y z
N MET A 1 37.80 -8.37 -45.41
CA MET A 1 37.28 -7.96 -44.08
C MET A 1 37.44 -6.46 -43.90
N THR A 2 36.54 -5.66 -44.45
CA THR A 2 36.56 -4.18 -44.38
C THR A 2 35.34 -3.69 -43.61
N GLN A 3 35.44 -3.74 -42.29
CA GLN A 3 34.66 -2.88 -41.41
C GLN A 3 35.55 -2.52 -40.23
N LYS A 4 35.88 -1.23 -40.08
CA LYS A 4 35.98 -0.49 -38.80
C LYS A 4 36.70 0.87 -38.97
N THR A 5 36.03 1.83 -39.58
CA THR A 5 36.13 3.22 -39.11
C THR A 5 34.78 3.61 -38.56
N LYS A 6 34.57 3.35 -37.26
CA LYS A 6 33.25 3.55 -36.64
C LYS A 6 32.95 5.02 -36.35
N TYR A 7 33.96 5.90 -36.30
CA TYR A 7 33.78 7.31 -35.92
C TYR A 7 34.70 8.23 -36.74
N SER A 8 34.12 9.15 -37.50
CA SER A 8 34.86 10.24 -38.18
C SER A 8 35.33 11.31 -37.17
N PHE A 9 36.24 12.19 -37.60
CA PHE A 9 36.70 13.31 -36.76
C PHE A 9 35.54 14.21 -36.32
N ASP A 10 34.67 14.60 -37.25
CA ASP A 10 33.51 15.45 -36.95
C ASP A 10 32.55 14.76 -36.00
N TYR A 11 32.35 13.46 -36.15
CA TYR A 11 31.54 12.67 -35.22
C TYR A 11 32.16 12.62 -33.82
N ILE A 12 33.49 12.50 -33.69
CA ILE A 12 34.18 12.54 -32.39
C ILE A 12 34.04 13.94 -31.76
N LYS A 13 34.21 15.01 -32.55
CA LYS A 13 34.04 16.40 -32.10
C LYS A 13 32.61 16.63 -31.60
N GLU A 14 31.63 16.17 -32.35
CA GLU A 14 30.20 16.23 -31.98
C GLU A 14 29.91 15.43 -30.71
N LEU A 15 30.47 14.22 -30.57
CA LEU A 15 30.34 13.44 -29.34
C LEU A 15 30.92 14.18 -28.12
N VAL A 16 32.09 14.81 -28.25
CA VAL A 16 32.70 15.60 -27.17
C VAL A 16 31.73 16.72 -26.76
N TYR A 17 31.20 17.46 -27.73
CA TYR A 17 30.23 18.53 -27.51
C TYR A 17 28.95 18.01 -26.84
N GLN A 18 28.26 17.05 -27.43
CA GLN A 18 26.97 16.54 -26.92
C GLN A 18 27.08 15.93 -25.53
N ILE A 19 28.15 15.16 -25.27
CA ILE A 19 28.35 14.52 -23.96
C ILE A 19 28.69 15.57 -22.90
N SER A 20 29.51 16.56 -23.23
CA SER A 20 29.84 17.66 -22.33
C SER A 20 28.60 18.46 -21.93
N LEU A 21 27.79 18.91 -22.90
CA LEU A 21 26.54 19.62 -22.62
C LEU A 21 25.59 18.80 -21.75
N LYS A 22 25.37 17.53 -22.11
CA LYS A 22 24.48 16.64 -21.36
C LYS A 22 24.94 16.38 -19.92
N LYS A 23 26.26 16.37 -19.66
CA LYS A 23 26.80 15.99 -18.34
C LYS A 23 27.20 17.18 -17.48
N THR A 24 27.58 18.30 -18.09
CA THR A 24 28.16 19.44 -17.39
C THR A 24 27.48 20.78 -17.69
N THR A 25 26.48 20.80 -18.59
CA THR A 25 25.75 22.00 -19.08
C THR A 25 26.66 23.06 -19.72
N ILE A 26 27.88 22.68 -20.07
CA ILE A 26 28.94 23.52 -20.65
C ILE A 26 29.68 22.65 -21.66
N GLU A 27 30.12 23.28 -22.74
CA GLU A 27 30.83 22.66 -23.86
C GLU A 27 32.20 22.08 -23.46
N GLY A 28 32.60 21.03 -24.15
CA GLY A 28 33.88 20.38 -24.04
C GLY A 28 34.64 20.57 -25.34
N MET A 29 35.96 20.67 -25.26
CA MET A 29 36.80 20.93 -26.42
C MET A 29 37.70 19.73 -26.70
N LEU A 30 37.72 19.27 -27.95
CA LEU A 30 38.71 18.32 -28.43
C LEU A 30 40.01 19.08 -28.72
N ILE A 31 41.09 18.75 -28.02
CA ILE A 31 42.41 19.38 -28.19
C ILE A 31 43.24 18.60 -29.21
N VAL A 32 43.24 17.27 -29.10
CA VAL A 32 43.99 16.36 -29.96
C VAL A 32 43.10 15.18 -30.35
N PRO A 33 43.00 14.82 -31.63
CA PRO A 33 43.62 15.49 -32.79
C PRO A 33 42.95 16.85 -33.10
N LYS A 34 43.67 17.74 -33.81
CA LYS A 34 43.17 19.07 -34.23
C LYS A 34 42.33 19.00 -35.50
N ASN A 35 42.57 18.00 -36.35
CA ASN A 35 41.86 17.81 -37.62
C ASN A 35 41.79 16.32 -38.03
N ALA A 36 41.05 16.06 -39.11
CA ALA A 36 40.84 14.71 -39.62
C ALA A 36 42.12 14.03 -40.16
N GLN A 37 43.06 14.80 -40.71
CA GLN A 37 44.34 14.28 -41.21
C GLN A 37 45.21 13.77 -40.06
N GLU A 38 45.27 14.53 -38.96
CA GLU A 38 45.98 14.15 -37.75
C GLU A 38 45.36 12.91 -37.08
N LEU A 39 44.02 12.81 -37.06
CA LEU A 39 43.33 11.59 -36.58
C LEU A 39 43.71 10.35 -37.41
N LYS A 40 43.73 10.47 -38.75
CA LYS A 40 44.14 9.38 -39.66
C LYS A 40 45.61 9.02 -39.47
N PHE A 41 46.49 10.02 -39.34
CA PHE A 41 47.91 9.82 -39.08
C PHE A 41 48.16 9.08 -37.77
N LEU A 42 47.53 9.51 -36.67
CA LEU A 42 47.65 8.87 -35.37
C LEU A 42 47.11 7.43 -35.38
N ALA A 43 45.97 7.19 -36.04
CA ALA A 43 45.40 5.85 -36.19
C ALA A 43 46.36 4.90 -36.93
N LYS A 44 46.93 5.36 -38.04
CA LYS A 44 47.93 4.60 -38.82
C LYS A 44 49.20 4.35 -38.01
N LYS A 45 49.75 5.40 -37.37
CA LYS A 45 50.98 5.31 -36.55
C LYS A 45 50.84 4.33 -35.38
N LEU A 46 49.67 4.27 -34.76
CA LEU A 46 49.39 3.40 -33.61
C LEU A 46 48.85 2.02 -34.01
N ASN A 47 48.76 1.72 -35.31
CA ASN A 47 48.14 0.51 -35.86
C ASN A 47 46.77 0.19 -35.21
N THR A 48 45.90 1.20 -35.11
CA THR A 48 44.61 1.08 -34.43
C THR A 48 43.48 1.77 -35.19
N SER A 49 42.23 1.44 -34.86
CA SER A 49 41.08 2.14 -35.43
C SER A 49 40.99 3.58 -34.91
N GLN A 50 40.41 4.49 -35.71
CA GLN A 50 40.19 5.90 -35.30
C GLN A 50 39.45 6.02 -33.96
N SER A 51 38.55 5.08 -33.65
CA SER A 51 37.84 5.05 -32.36
C SER A 51 38.71 4.77 -31.13
N ASN A 52 39.90 4.19 -31.33
CA ASN A 52 40.84 3.82 -30.27
C ASN A 52 42.02 4.79 -30.15
N VAL A 53 42.12 5.78 -31.05
CA VAL A 53 43.14 6.82 -30.96
C VAL A 53 43.01 7.55 -29.62
N PRO A 54 44.10 7.72 -28.86
CA PRO A 54 44.11 8.57 -27.68
C PRO A 54 43.70 10.00 -28.07
N LEU A 55 42.63 10.49 -27.45
CA LEU A 55 42.12 11.83 -27.62
C LEU A 55 42.52 12.67 -26.41
N LYS A 56 43.01 13.88 -26.62
CA LYS A 56 43.18 14.87 -25.54
C LYS A 56 41.99 15.82 -25.59
N VAL A 57 41.27 15.95 -24.49
CA VAL A 57 40.06 16.78 -24.40
C VAL A 57 40.17 17.72 -23.20
N LYS A 58 39.57 18.91 -23.31
CA LYS A 58 39.47 19.93 -22.26
C LYS A 58 38.03 20.07 -21.82
N CYS A 59 37.79 20.18 -20.51
CA CYS A 59 36.49 20.62 -20.01
C CYS A 59 36.51 22.14 -19.87
N LEU A 60 35.68 22.86 -20.64
CA LEU A 60 35.66 24.32 -20.57
C LEU A 60 35.05 24.87 -19.26
N LYS A 61 34.42 24.01 -18.45
CA LYS A 61 33.91 24.39 -17.12
C LYS A 61 34.98 24.49 -16.05
N CYS A 62 35.97 23.60 -16.06
CA CYS A 62 36.99 23.52 -15.00
C CYS A 62 38.42 23.56 -15.54
N ASP A 63 38.56 23.87 -16.82
CA ASP A 63 39.80 23.98 -17.61
C ASP A 63 40.74 22.77 -17.59
N ASN A 64 40.30 21.64 -17.00
CA ASN A 64 41.11 20.45 -16.87
C ASN A 64 41.19 19.70 -18.19
N GLU A 65 42.38 19.20 -18.50
CA GLU A 65 42.66 18.37 -19.66
C GLU A 65 42.83 16.91 -19.26
N TRP A 66 42.38 15.97 -20.10
CA TRP A 66 42.63 14.56 -19.88
C TRP A 66 42.69 13.77 -21.20
N ASN A 67 43.28 12.58 -21.11
CA ASN A 67 43.35 11.63 -22.22
C ASN A 67 42.15 10.67 -22.18
N THR A 68 41.52 10.41 -23.31
CA THR A 68 40.42 9.45 -23.48
C THR A 68 40.51 8.74 -24.83
N LYS A 69 39.47 8.00 -25.24
CA LYS A 69 39.37 7.36 -26.56
C LYS A 69 37.99 7.61 -27.15
N GLY A 70 37.89 7.69 -28.47
CA GLY A 70 36.62 7.90 -29.19
C GLY A 70 35.56 6.86 -28.82
N ILE A 71 35.96 5.61 -28.60
CA ILE A 71 35.06 4.52 -28.17
C ILE A 71 34.45 4.74 -26.78
N TYR A 72 35.15 5.41 -25.86
CA TYR A 72 34.59 5.73 -24.54
C TYR A 72 33.61 6.89 -24.61
N LEU A 73 33.92 7.89 -25.44
CA LEU A 73 32.98 8.96 -25.75
C LEU A 73 31.73 8.39 -26.43
N GLY A 74 31.86 7.51 -27.42
CA GLY A 74 30.71 6.86 -28.07
C GLY A 74 29.80 6.05 -27.13
N ARG A 75 30.32 5.64 -25.96
CA ARG A 75 29.54 5.01 -24.87
C ARG A 75 28.93 6.01 -23.87
N GLY A 76 29.05 7.30 -24.13
CA GLY A 76 28.55 8.38 -23.27
C GLY A 76 29.41 8.63 -22.02
N VAL A 77 30.66 8.16 -21.98
CA VAL A 77 31.55 8.34 -20.83
C VAL A 77 32.19 9.72 -20.90
N TRP A 78 31.75 10.65 -20.05
CA TRP A 78 32.46 11.92 -19.81
C TRP A 78 33.50 11.75 -18.70
N PRO A 79 34.82 11.77 -18.99
CA PRO A 79 35.84 11.44 -18.01
C PRO A 79 36.26 12.61 -17.14
N CYS A 80 35.76 13.84 -17.36
CA CYS A 80 36.08 14.99 -16.51
C CYS A 80 35.70 14.71 -15.05
N GLN A 81 36.67 14.21 -14.28
CA GLN A 81 36.45 13.82 -12.90
C GLN A 81 36.13 15.05 -12.05
N TYR A 82 36.71 16.20 -12.38
CA TYR A 82 36.48 17.46 -11.67
C TYR A 82 35.03 17.92 -11.79
N CYS A 83 34.47 18.04 -13.00
CA CYS A 83 33.08 18.44 -13.17
C CYS A 83 32.06 17.37 -12.77
N LYS A 84 32.40 16.08 -12.90
CA LYS A 84 31.56 14.98 -12.41
C LYS A 84 31.55 14.89 -10.87
N ASN A 85 32.61 15.35 -10.20
CA ASN A 85 32.75 15.26 -8.74
C ASN A 85 32.47 16.57 -7.98
N ASN A 86 32.44 17.74 -8.64
CA ASN A 86 32.12 19.06 -8.06
C ASN A 86 30.62 19.41 -8.08
N THR A 87 29.72 18.45 -8.28
CA THR A 87 28.26 18.71 -8.32
C THR A 87 27.62 18.92 -6.95
N TYR A 88 28.34 18.62 -5.87
CA TYR A 88 27.86 18.76 -4.50
C TYR A 88 28.27 20.14 -3.96
N THR A 89 27.50 21.17 -4.31
CA THR A 89 27.64 22.46 -3.62
C THR A 89 27.08 22.35 -2.20
N PHE A 90 27.51 23.22 -1.28
CA PHE A 90 26.91 23.29 0.06
C PHE A 90 25.39 23.51 -0.02
N LYS A 91 24.94 24.35 -0.96
CA LYS A 91 23.51 24.57 -1.26
C LYS A 91 22.81 23.27 -1.65
N THR A 92 23.35 22.53 -2.61
CA THR A 92 22.79 21.23 -3.05
C THR A 92 22.65 20.24 -1.88
N ILE A 93 23.65 20.19 -0.99
CA ILE A 93 23.60 19.31 0.19
C ILE A 93 22.53 19.75 1.17
N LYS A 94 22.47 21.04 1.49
CA LYS A 94 21.47 21.62 2.41
C LYS A 94 20.05 21.39 1.89
N ASP A 95 19.83 21.58 0.59
CA ASP A 95 18.55 21.34 -0.07
C ASP A 95 18.19 19.85 -0.10
N ALA A 96 19.16 18.97 -0.32
CA ALA A 96 18.96 17.52 -0.24
C ALA A 96 18.59 17.06 1.17
N VAL A 97 19.26 17.57 2.22
CA VAL A 97 18.93 17.31 3.62
C VAL A 97 17.47 17.68 3.91
N LYS A 98 17.05 18.88 3.49
CA LYS A 98 15.67 19.36 3.70
C LYS A 98 14.65 18.52 2.94
N SER A 99 14.83 18.40 1.62
CA SER A 99 13.87 17.77 0.71
C SER A 99 13.72 16.27 0.96
N ILE A 100 14.82 15.52 1.09
CA ILE A 100 14.77 14.07 1.34
C ILE A 100 14.15 13.80 2.71
N SER A 101 14.49 14.58 3.72
CA SER A 101 13.88 14.42 5.05
C SER A 101 12.39 14.70 5.02
N LYS A 102 11.96 15.78 4.36
CA LYS A 102 10.53 16.14 4.23
C LYS A 102 9.76 15.06 3.48
N GLU A 103 10.30 14.56 2.37
CA GLU A 103 9.72 13.44 1.60
C GLU A 103 9.60 12.16 2.45
N LYS A 104 10.68 11.76 3.13
CA LYS A 104 10.72 10.46 3.84
C LYS A 104 10.04 10.50 5.21
N THR A 105 9.92 11.66 5.84
CA THR A 105 9.52 11.77 7.25
C THR A 105 8.47 12.84 7.54
N GLY A 106 8.19 13.75 6.60
CA GLY A 106 7.33 14.92 6.80
C GLY A 106 8.01 16.12 7.46
N PHE A 107 9.24 15.97 7.98
CA PHE A 107 9.98 17.04 8.67
C PHE A 107 11.25 17.41 7.92
N GLU A 108 11.62 18.69 7.94
CA GLU A 108 12.90 19.13 7.36
C GLU A 108 14.08 18.62 8.19
N GLY A 109 15.07 18.03 7.53
CA GLY A 109 16.29 17.55 8.18
C GLY A 109 17.16 18.72 8.64
N LYS A 110 18.06 18.47 9.59
CA LYS A 110 19.07 19.45 10.02
C LYS A 110 20.46 18.95 9.62
N LEU A 111 21.20 19.75 8.85
CA LEU A 111 22.63 19.54 8.61
C LEU A 111 23.37 20.09 9.83
N LEU A 112 24.20 19.26 10.46
CA LEU A 112 25.01 19.62 11.62
C LEU A 112 26.45 19.95 11.21
N PHE A 113 26.99 19.25 10.22
CA PHE A 113 28.31 19.53 9.63
C PHE A 113 28.31 19.17 8.14
N PRO A 114 28.88 20.02 7.27
CA PRO A 114 29.33 21.40 7.54
C PRO A 114 28.15 22.33 7.89
N ARG A 115 28.40 23.34 8.72
CA ARG A 115 27.39 24.33 9.16
C ARG A 115 27.18 25.45 8.15
N ASP A 116 28.24 25.78 7.40
CA ASP A 116 28.26 26.83 6.40
C ASP A 116 29.15 26.48 5.20
N GLU A 117 29.25 27.41 4.26
CA GLU A 117 30.01 27.23 3.02
C GLU A 117 31.52 27.21 3.25
N ASN A 118 32.03 27.88 4.27
CA ASN A 118 33.45 27.93 4.59
C ASN A 118 33.90 26.59 5.18
N GLU A 119 33.13 26.02 6.12
CA GLU A 119 33.36 24.67 6.62
C GLU A 119 33.31 23.63 5.51
N TRP A 120 32.41 23.79 4.54
CA TRP A 120 32.35 22.93 3.36
C TRP A 120 33.61 23.06 2.47
N LYS A 121 34.05 24.29 2.16
CA LYS A 121 35.29 24.55 1.40
C LYS A 121 36.51 23.98 2.11
N ASN A 122 36.59 24.14 3.44
CA ASN A 122 37.65 23.57 4.25
C ASN A 122 37.63 22.04 4.22
N ALA A 123 36.45 21.42 4.30
CA ALA A 123 36.31 19.97 4.21
C ALA A 123 36.70 19.41 2.83
N ILE A 124 36.56 20.19 1.75
CA ILE A 124 37.04 19.84 0.41
C ILE A 124 38.56 20.00 0.31
N ASN A 125 39.09 21.10 0.84
CA ASN A 125 40.49 21.50 0.72
C ASN A 125 41.42 20.82 1.72
N ASP A 126 40.89 19.99 2.63
CA ASP A 126 41.65 19.20 3.61
C ASP A 126 42.71 18.34 2.89
N LYS A 127 43.94 18.88 2.83
CA LYS A 127 45.07 18.40 2.03
C LYS A 127 45.53 17.00 2.42
N GLU A 128 45.31 16.60 3.67
CA GLU A 128 45.68 15.26 4.15
C GLU A 128 44.84 14.15 3.52
N ARG A 129 43.70 14.48 2.90
CA ARG A 129 42.70 13.48 2.53
C ARG A 129 42.42 13.37 1.05
N ASN A 130 42.72 14.39 0.24
CA ASN A 130 42.43 14.41 -1.21
C ASN A 130 41.02 13.82 -1.54
N LYS A 131 40.05 14.07 -0.66
CA LYS A 131 38.74 13.42 -0.69
C LYS A 131 37.84 14.15 -1.66
N ARG A 132 37.29 13.41 -2.62
CA ARG A 132 36.27 13.92 -3.55
C ARG A 132 35.07 14.48 -2.78
N PRO A 133 34.44 15.59 -3.20
CA PRO A 133 33.27 16.17 -2.50
C PRO A 133 32.15 15.15 -2.22
N SER A 134 31.95 14.23 -3.15
CA SER A 134 30.99 13.11 -3.05
C SER A 134 31.23 12.15 -1.87
N ARG A 135 32.46 12.08 -1.35
CA ARG A 135 32.89 11.22 -0.25
C ARG A 135 33.06 11.96 1.08
N ILE A 136 32.85 13.27 1.10
CA ILE A 136 32.86 14.04 2.35
C ILE A 136 31.72 13.52 3.24
N LYS A 137 32.05 13.27 4.51
CA LYS A 137 31.09 12.87 5.52
C LYS A 137 30.35 14.11 6.02
N LEU A 138 29.03 14.02 6.01
CA LEU A 138 28.10 15.02 6.50
C LEU A 138 27.53 14.52 7.81
N ASP A 139 27.52 15.36 8.84
CA ASP A 139 26.77 15.04 10.05
C ASP A 139 25.39 15.65 9.93
N VAL A 140 24.37 14.82 10.09
CA VAL A 140 22.98 15.20 9.90
C VAL A 140 22.13 14.73 11.09
N GLN A 141 21.04 15.43 11.33
CA GLN A 141 20.04 15.10 12.34
C GLN A 141 18.66 15.00 11.72
N CYS A 142 17.97 13.91 12.03
CA CYS A 142 16.58 13.70 11.62
C CYS A 142 15.67 14.40 12.62
N LYS A 143 14.97 15.47 12.21
CA LYS A 143 14.02 16.14 13.09
C LYS A 143 12.83 15.26 13.50
N ALA A 144 12.49 14.24 12.71
CA ALA A 144 11.37 13.35 13.02
C ALA A 144 11.62 12.39 14.21
N CYS A 145 12.88 12.03 14.47
CA CYS A 145 13.24 11.08 15.54
C CYS A 145 14.45 11.50 16.39
N GLY A 146 14.97 12.70 16.19
CA GLY A 146 16.15 13.24 16.89
C GLY A 146 17.51 12.61 16.53
N ASN A 147 17.53 11.48 15.80
CA ASN A 147 18.74 10.71 15.53
C ASN A 147 19.81 11.53 14.79
N LYS A 148 21.04 11.52 15.31
CA LYS A 148 22.23 12.12 14.68
C LYS A 148 23.08 11.00 14.04
N TRP A 149 23.61 11.22 12.84
CA TRP A 149 24.53 10.27 12.19
C TRP A 149 25.38 10.94 11.11
N SER A 150 26.46 10.27 10.74
CA SER A 150 27.36 10.69 9.66
C SER A 150 27.06 9.92 8.36
N ILE A 151 26.99 10.62 7.22
CA ILE A 151 26.67 10.05 5.90
C ILE A 151 27.51 10.70 4.80
N GLU A 152 27.96 9.93 3.80
CA GLU A 152 28.64 10.51 2.64
C GLU A 152 27.71 11.40 1.82
N ALA A 153 28.21 12.53 1.30
CA ALA A 153 27.43 13.45 0.47
C ALA A 153 26.74 12.74 -0.72
N ARG A 154 27.41 11.81 -1.41
CA ARG A 154 26.80 11.02 -2.49
C ARG A 154 25.66 10.12 -2.02
N ALA A 155 25.80 9.54 -0.83
CA ALA A 155 24.81 8.63 -0.28
C ALA A 155 23.53 9.41 0.07
N LEU A 156 23.68 10.65 0.53
CA LEU A 156 22.55 11.54 0.74
C LEU A 156 21.95 12.01 -0.60
N VAL A 157 22.73 12.69 -1.44
CA VAL A 157 22.21 13.44 -2.60
C VAL A 157 21.85 12.51 -3.77
N SER A 158 22.70 11.54 -4.11
CA SER A 158 22.44 10.62 -5.23
C SER A 158 21.65 9.38 -4.82
N ASP A 159 22.05 8.69 -3.76
CA ASP A 159 21.35 7.46 -3.34
C ASP A 159 20.05 7.75 -2.57
N ARG A 160 19.75 9.03 -2.27
CA ARG A 160 18.62 9.48 -1.44
C ARG A 160 18.52 8.73 -0.10
N LYS A 161 19.65 8.30 0.47
CA LYS A 161 19.68 7.62 1.77
C LYS A 161 19.44 8.62 2.87
N TRP A 162 18.47 8.32 3.73
CA TRP A 162 18.14 9.15 4.90
C TRP A 162 18.30 8.37 6.20
N CYS A 163 17.84 8.97 7.30
CA CYS A 163 17.85 8.44 8.64
C CYS A 163 17.45 6.98 8.65
N LYS A 164 18.39 6.08 9.00
CA LYS A 164 18.11 4.64 9.06
C LYS A 164 16.93 4.38 9.98
N LYS A 165 16.81 5.04 11.15
CA LYS A 165 15.68 4.87 12.08
C LYS A 165 14.33 5.16 11.41
N CYS A 166 14.21 6.24 10.65
CA CYS A 166 12.96 6.58 9.93
C CYS A 166 12.76 5.79 8.63
N MET A 167 13.84 5.39 7.94
CA MET A 167 13.78 4.58 6.71
C MET A 167 13.07 3.24 6.94
N TRP A 168 13.19 2.68 8.15
CA TRP A 168 12.44 1.48 8.54
C TRP A 168 10.94 1.74 8.78
N ASN A 169 10.47 2.98 8.61
CA ASN A 169 9.08 3.39 8.76
C ASN A 169 8.48 3.08 10.15
N ILE A 170 9.36 2.99 11.17
CA ILE A 170 9.04 2.76 12.57
C ILE A 170 8.28 3.99 13.06
N LEU A 171 6.99 3.82 13.35
CA LEU A 171 6.24 4.81 14.09
C LEU A 171 6.82 4.89 15.51
N THR A 172 6.74 6.03 16.20
CA THR A 172 6.93 6.01 17.66
C THR A 172 5.74 5.30 18.31
N PHE A 173 5.85 4.88 19.58
CA PHE A 173 4.70 4.27 20.27
C PHE A 173 3.48 5.19 20.26
N GLU A 174 3.67 6.49 20.53
CA GLU A 174 2.60 7.48 20.49
C GLU A 174 1.98 7.63 19.09
N LYS A 175 2.80 7.65 18.03
CA LYS A 175 2.28 7.69 16.65
C LYS A 175 1.53 6.41 16.30
N LEU A 176 1.98 5.26 16.81
CA LEU A 176 1.31 3.98 16.60
C LEU A 176 -0.04 3.93 17.32
N LYS A 177 -0.09 4.41 18.56
CA LYS A 177 -1.31 4.54 19.36
C LYS A 177 -2.32 5.48 18.68
N LYS A 178 -1.88 6.66 18.26
CA LYS A 178 -2.69 7.62 17.49
C LYS A 178 -3.20 7.02 16.19
N LEU A 179 -2.34 6.39 15.39
CA LEU A 179 -2.72 5.74 14.14
C LEU A 179 -3.74 4.62 14.36
N THR A 180 -3.57 3.81 15.41
CA THR A 180 -4.51 2.74 15.77
C THR A 180 -5.88 3.31 16.14
N PHE A 181 -5.91 4.40 16.90
CA PHE A 181 -7.13 5.10 17.26
C PHE A 181 -7.83 5.67 16.01
N GLU A 182 -7.12 6.46 15.20
CA GLU A 182 -7.67 7.12 14.00
C GLU A 182 -8.23 6.12 12.98
N ILE A 183 -7.52 5.03 12.72
CA ILE A 183 -7.98 4.00 11.79
C ILE A 183 -9.23 3.30 12.34
N GLY A 184 -9.26 2.98 13.63
CA GLY A 184 -10.46 2.42 14.26
C GLY A 184 -11.65 3.36 14.10
N LEU A 185 -11.47 4.65 14.45
CA LEU A 185 -12.51 5.67 14.32
C LEU A 185 -13.02 5.75 12.88
N LYS A 186 -12.10 5.84 11.90
CA LYS A 186 -12.44 5.91 10.48
C LYS A 186 -13.17 4.67 9.98
N LYS A 187 -12.73 3.47 10.38
CA LYS A 187 -13.28 2.21 9.85
C LYS A 187 -14.55 1.78 10.54
N THR A 188 -14.68 2.06 11.83
CA THR A 188 -15.72 1.45 12.64
C THR A 188 -16.52 2.45 13.46
N GLY A 189 -16.22 3.76 13.41
CA GLY A 189 -16.89 4.77 14.23
C GLY A 189 -16.38 4.86 15.68
N LEU A 190 -15.51 3.95 16.12
CA LEU A 190 -14.89 3.97 17.44
C LEU A 190 -13.38 3.75 17.35
N GLY A 191 -12.61 4.52 18.12
CA GLY A 191 -11.15 4.42 18.11
C GLY A 191 -10.64 3.05 18.53
N GLY A 192 -9.64 2.52 17.80
CA GLY A 192 -8.97 1.28 18.16
C GLY A 192 -8.11 1.42 19.41
N ILE A 193 -7.89 0.32 20.14
CA ILE A 193 -7.02 0.29 21.33
C ILE A 193 -5.76 -0.52 21.02
N LEU A 194 -4.59 0.07 21.24
CA LEU A 194 -3.32 -0.66 21.21
C LEU A 194 -3.17 -1.47 22.51
N VAL A 195 -3.20 -2.80 22.42
CA VAL A 195 -3.11 -3.72 23.57
C VAL A 195 -1.66 -4.11 23.85
N ARG A 196 -0.90 -4.42 22.79
CA ARG A 196 0.55 -4.62 22.85
C ARG A 196 1.24 -3.98 21.66
N PRO A 197 2.37 -3.30 21.84
CA PRO A 197 3.10 -3.06 23.11
C PRO A 197 2.28 -2.23 24.12
N LYS A 198 2.54 -2.39 25.43
CA LYS A 198 1.81 -1.67 26.49
C LYS A 198 2.35 -0.24 26.71
N ASN A 199 3.63 -0.02 26.38
CA ASN A 199 4.33 1.25 26.51
C ASN A 199 5.50 1.32 25.50
N GLU A 200 6.13 2.49 25.41
CA GLU A 200 7.26 2.76 24.50
C GLU A 200 8.44 1.82 24.75
N TYR A 201 8.76 1.52 26.01
CA TYR A 201 9.88 0.61 26.36
C TYR A 201 9.70 -0.78 25.75
N VAL A 202 8.51 -1.39 25.93
CA VAL A 202 8.21 -2.71 25.37
C VAL A 202 8.26 -2.67 23.84
N TYR A 203 7.80 -1.58 23.23
CA TYR A 203 7.85 -1.44 21.78
C TYR A 203 9.28 -1.35 21.26
N GLN A 204 10.11 -0.53 21.90
CA GLN A 204 11.51 -0.34 21.54
C GLN A 204 12.29 -1.65 21.68
N ARG A 205 12.03 -2.42 22.74
CA ARG A 205 12.61 -3.76 22.94
C ARG A 205 12.25 -4.73 21.81
N LEU A 206 11.00 -4.73 21.32
CA LEU A 206 10.61 -5.55 20.15
C LEU A 206 11.40 -5.16 18.89
N ILE A 207 11.62 -3.87 18.68
CA ILE A 207 12.40 -3.34 17.56
C ILE A 207 13.86 -3.76 17.66
N ASP A 208 14.45 -3.65 18.85
CA ASP A 208 15.86 -3.96 19.06
C ASP A 208 16.12 -5.46 18.97
N ASN A 209 15.27 -6.30 19.56
CA ASN A 209 15.33 -7.75 19.39
C ASN A 209 15.28 -8.17 17.90
N ALA A 210 14.40 -7.53 17.10
CA ALA A 210 14.32 -7.80 15.67
C ALA A 210 15.61 -7.40 14.92
N ARG A 211 16.24 -6.28 15.32
CA ARG A 211 17.53 -5.82 14.75
C ARG A 211 18.67 -6.76 15.12
N GLU A 212 18.75 -7.14 16.39
CA GLU A 212 19.78 -8.07 16.89
C GLU A 212 19.67 -9.42 16.21
N THR A 213 18.45 -9.94 16.03
CA THR A 213 18.21 -11.19 15.30
C THR A 213 18.69 -11.12 13.85
N ILE A 214 18.41 -10.02 13.14
CA ILE A 214 18.91 -9.83 11.75
C ILE A 214 20.45 -9.81 11.74
N LYS A 215 21.05 -9.15 12.72
CA LYS A 215 22.50 -8.99 12.83
C LYS A 215 23.19 -10.32 13.18
N SER A 216 22.71 -11.05 14.19
CA SER A 216 23.31 -12.30 14.67
C SER A 216 23.22 -13.40 13.63
N LEU A 217 22.09 -13.52 12.94
CA LEU A 217 21.87 -14.51 11.88
C LEU A 217 22.47 -14.10 10.53
N LYS A 218 23.15 -12.95 10.44
CA LYS A 218 23.75 -12.39 9.20
C LYS A 218 22.78 -12.42 8.00
N ILE A 219 21.49 -12.16 8.24
CA ILE A 219 20.44 -12.32 7.23
C ILE A 219 20.63 -11.27 6.11
N LYS A 220 20.83 -11.74 4.88
CA LYS A 220 20.95 -10.87 3.70
C LYS A 220 19.61 -10.23 3.34
N LYS A 221 19.63 -9.05 2.72
CA LYS A 221 18.40 -8.29 2.37
C LYS A 221 17.43 -9.04 1.44
N ASN A 222 17.94 -9.95 0.62
CA ASN A 222 17.15 -10.77 -0.30
C ASN A 222 16.53 -12.01 0.37
N ASP A 223 16.93 -12.34 1.59
CA ASP A 223 16.37 -13.46 2.34
C ASP A 223 14.90 -13.17 2.74
N PRO A 224 13.94 -14.08 2.49
CA PRO A 224 12.55 -13.92 2.91
C PRO A 224 12.36 -13.62 4.41
N ARG A 225 13.26 -14.10 5.27
CA ARG A 225 13.25 -13.86 6.72
C ARG A 225 13.53 -12.40 7.04
N TYR A 226 14.39 -11.72 6.27
CA TYR A 226 14.68 -10.30 6.43
C TYR A 226 13.39 -9.47 6.31
N LYS A 227 12.52 -9.81 5.35
CA LYS A 227 11.22 -9.14 5.17
C LYS A 227 10.31 -9.34 6.38
N LYS A 228 10.35 -10.48 7.07
CA LYS A 228 9.50 -10.75 8.25
C LYS A 228 10.01 -10.03 9.51
N LEU A 229 11.34 -9.89 9.64
CA LEU A 229 11.99 -9.27 10.79
C LEU A 229 12.13 -7.74 10.68
N GLN A 230 11.58 -7.11 9.63
CA GLN A 230 11.65 -5.65 9.50
C GLN A 230 10.86 -4.98 10.63
N PRO A 231 11.40 -3.92 11.27
CA PRO A 231 10.71 -3.24 12.35
C PRO A 231 9.27 -2.78 12.03
N ARG A 232 8.99 -2.32 10.81
CA ARG A 232 7.63 -1.98 10.34
C ARG A 232 6.63 -3.14 10.29
N ARG A 233 7.13 -4.37 10.28
CA ARG A 233 6.36 -5.62 10.20
C ARG A 233 6.30 -6.36 11.54
N ILE A 234 6.85 -5.78 12.60
CA ILE A 234 6.69 -6.29 13.96
C ILE A 234 5.20 -6.39 14.27
N SER A 235 4.81 -7.58 14.71
CA SER A 235 3.45 -7.89 15.12
C SER A 235 3.09 -7.10 16.38
N ILE A 236 1.96 -6.39 16.34
CA ILE A 236 1.35 -5.66 17.45
C ILE A 236 -0.05 -6.20 17.69
N LYS A 237 -0.52 -6.17 18.94
CA LYS A 237 -1.89 -6.57 19.30
C LYS A 237 -2.76 -5.34 19.46
N ILE A 238 -3.90 -5.31 18.79
CA ILE A 238 -4.90 -4.24 18.91
C ILE A 238 -6.28 -4.84 19.23
N LYS A 239 -7.08 -4.11 20.01
CA LYS A 239 -8.48 -4.44 20.32
C LYS A 239 -9.38 -3.51 19.50
N CYS A 240 -10.29 -4.08 18.74
CA CYS A 240 -11.39 -3.35 18.12
C CYS A 240 -12.38 -2.95 19.21
N LYS A 241 -12.73 -1.66 19.35
CA LYS A 241 -13.76 -1.24 20.32
C LYS A 241 -15.17 -1.64 19.93
N VAL A 242 -15.39 -1.97 18.66
CA VAL A 242 -16.71 -2.27 18.11
C VAL A 242 -17.10 -3.72 18.39
N CYS A 243 -16.33 -4.69 17.89
CA CYS A 243 -16.63 -6.12 18.08
C CYS A 243 -15.78 -6.77 19.18
N GLU A 244 -15.08 -5.97 19.98
CA GLU A 244 -14.16 -6.39 21.05
C GLU A 244 -12.98 -7.30 20.63
N ASN A 245 -12.88 -7.64 19.35
CA ASN A 245 -11.90 -8.59 18.83
C ASN A 245 -10.47 -8.09 19.04
N ILE A 246 -9.64 -8.94 19.64
CA ILE A 246 -8.21 -8.72 19.80
C ILE A 246 -7.47 -9.46 18.69
N PHE A 247 -6.65 -8.75 17.91
CA PHE A 247 -5.96 -9.34 16.76
C PHE A 247 -4.54 -8.78 16.59
N ASN A 248 -3.71 -9.57 15.91
CA ASN A 248 -2.36 -9.19 15.54
C ASN A 248 -2.38 -8.40 14.23
N THR A 249 -1.64 -7.30 14.17
CA THR A 249 -1.40 -6.51 12.94
C THR A 249 0.03 -5.95 12.96
N ASN A 250 0.38 -5.01 12.08
CA ASN A 250 1.62 -4.26 12.15
C ASN A 250 1.43 -2.82 11.66
N ALA A 251 2.44 -1.97 11.87
CA ALA A 251 2.37 -0.55 11.50
C ALA A 251 2.18 -0.32 9.99
N GLU A 252 2.73 -1.21 9.14
CA GLU A 252 2.58 -1.15 7.68
C GLU A 252 1.12 -1.44 7.26
N SER A 253 0.49 -2.47 7.83
CA SER A 253 -0.92 -2.80 7.61
C SER A 253 -1.86 -1.68 8.04
N LEU A 254 -1.60 -1.07 9.20
CA LEU A 254 -2.36 0.08 9.67
C LEU A 254 -2.23 1.26 8.70
N LYS A 255 -1.01 1.62 8.26
CA LYS A 255 -0.79 2.65 7.24
C LYS A 255 -1.54 2.37 5.93
N ALA A 256 -1.75 1.10 5.59
CA ALA A 256 -2.53 0.66 4.44
C ALA A 256 -4.05 0.63 4.71
N ASN A 257 -4.55 1.28 5.77
CA ASN A 257 -5.96 1.31 6.20
C ASN A 257 -6.57 -0.08 6.50
N LYS A 258 -5.75 -1.08 6.85
CA LYS A 258 -6.25 -2.40 7.30
C LYS A 258 -6.45 -2.39 8.82
N PHE A 259 -7.66 -2.72 9.27
CA PHE A 259 -8.02 -2.75 10.69
C PHE A 259 -8.57 -4.11 11.11
N CYS A 260 -9.64 -4.14 11.91
CA CYS A 260 -10.22 -5.33 12.49
C CYS A 260 -10.68 -6.30 11.41
N PRO A 261 -10.10 -7.51 11.32
CA PRO A 261 -10.44 -8.47 10.27
C PRO A 261 -11.91 -8.89 10.37
N LYS A 262 -12.45 -9.06 11.58
CA LYS A 262 -13.88 -9.37 11.78
C LYS A 262 -14.81 -8.28 11.26
N CYS A 263 -14.45 -7.01 11.50
CA CYS A 263 -15.25 -5.89 11.00
C CYS A 263 -15.07 -5.66 9.50
N ALA A 264 -13.92 -6.06 8.94
CA ALA A 264 -13.62 -5.89 7.52
C ALA A 264 -14.23 -7.01 6.67
N SER A 265 -14.32 -8.24 7.18
CA SER A 265 -14.84 -9.39 6.42
C SER A 265 -16.33 -9.29 6.10
N SER A 266 -17.10 -8.49 6.84
CA SER A 266 -18.54 -8.31 6.66
C SER A 266 -18.93 -6.86 6.35
N GLU A 267 -17.99 -6.04 5.84
CA GLU A 267 -18.27 -4.62 5.53
C GLU A 267 -19.45 -4.49 4.56
N TYR A 268 -19.47 -5.29 3.50
CA TYR A 268 -20.55 -5.27 2.51
C TYR A 268 -21.86 -5.88 3.03
N GLU A 269 -21.80 -6.94 3.83
CA GLU A 269 -22.98 -7.51 4.53
C GLU A 269 -23.68 -6.42 5.35
N HIS A 270 -22.91 -5.66 6.14
CA HIS A 270 -23.46 -4.58 6.96
C HIS A 270 -24.01 -3.41 6.14
N ILE A 271 -23.38 -3.06 5.01
CA ILE A 271 -23.89 -2.00 4.13
C ILE A 271 -25.28 -2.39 3.62
N ILE A 272 -25.46 -3.61 3.11
CA ILE A 272 -26.76 -4.05 2.60
C ILE A 272 -27.81 -4.11 3.71
N CYS A 273 -27.47 -4.64 4.88
CA CYS A 273 -28.37 -4.66 6.03
C CYS A 273 -28.74 -3.26 6.53
N TRP A 274 -27.81 -2.30 6.47
CA TRP A 274 -28.07 -0.89 6.80
C TRP A 274 -29.07 -0.27 5.84
N TYR A 275 -28.88 -0.44 4.53
CA TYR A 275 -29.83 0.06 3.54
C TYR A 275 -31.22 -0.55 3.75
N ALA A 276 -31.32 -1.87 3.92
CA ALA A 276 -32.60 -2.52 4.21
C ALA A 276 -33.26 -1.95 5.46
N SER A 277 -32.51 -1.82 6.56
CA SER A 277 -33.01 -1.24 7.82
C SER A 277 -33.54 0.18 7.63
N LYS A 278 -32.80 1.04 6.90
CA LYS A 278 -33.18 2.44 6.65
C LYS A 278 -34.40 2.58 5.74
N ILE A 279 -34.43 1.82 4.65
CA ILE A 279 -35.56 1.79 3.70
C ILE A 279 -36.84 1.39 4.43
N PHE A 280 -36.81 0.25 5.12
CA PHE A 280 -38.01 -0.29 5.75
C PHE A 280 -38.41 0.48 7.01
N SER A 281 -37.46 0.99 7.80
CA SER A 281 -37.81 1.84 8.96
C SER A 281 -38.55 3.10 8.55
N ASN A 282 -38.08 3.76 7.49
CA ASN A 282 -38.70 4.97 6.99
C ASN A 282 -40.07 4.67 6.36
N TYR A 283 -40.16 3.62 5.55
CA TYR A 283 -41.41 3.29 4.86
C TYR A 283 -42.52 2.83 5.81
N PHE A 284 -42.21 1.94 6.76
CA PHE A 284 -43.20 1.41 7.71
C PHE A 284 -43.36 2.27 8.97
N ASN A 285 -42.70 3.42 9.03
CA ASN A 285 -42.69 4.32 10.18
C ASN A 285 -42.46 3.59 11.52
N SER A 286 -41.53 2.63 11.52
CA SER A 286 -41.22 1.77 12.66
C SER A 286 -39.72 1.54 12.76
N LYS A 287 -39.23 1.15 13.94
CA LYS A 287 -37.80 0.87 14.12
C LYS A 287 -37.49 -0.54 13.61
N VAL A 288 -37.00 -0.63 12.37
CA VAL A 288 -36.61 -1.88 11.72
C VAL A 288 -35.09 -2.05 11.80
N SER A 289 -34.63 -3.27 12.11
CA SER A 289 -33.19 -3.57 12.09
C SER A 289 -32.96 -5.01 11.68
N PHE A 290 -31.98 -5.26 10.82
CA PHE A 290 -31.66 -6.61 10.34
C PHE A 290 -30.40 -7.17 11.00
N PRO A 291 -30.44 -7.65 12.26
CA PRO A 291 -29.31 -8.34 12.89
C PRO A 291 -29.01 -9.67 12.19
N LYS A 292 -27.75 -10.10 12.27
CA LYS A 292 -27.30 -11.42 11.83
C LYS A 292 -27.94 -12.48 12.71
N ILE A 293 -28.51 -13.52 12.11
CA ILE A 293 -29.18 -14.60 12.85
C ILE A 293 -28.71 -15.97 12.35
N GLN A 294 -28.59 -16.96 13.24
CA GLN A 294 -28.28 -18.33 12.83
C GLN A 294 -29.49 -18.97 12.17
N LEU A 295 -29.28 -19.74 11.09
CA LEU A 295 -30.39 -20.43 10.42
C LEU A 295 -31.08 -21.42 11.37
N SER A 296 -30.34 -22.03 12.30
CA SER A 296 -30.87 -22.95 13.30
C SER A 296 -31.96 -22.35 14.20
N GLU A 297 -32.03 -21.02 14.30
CA GLU A 297 -32.98 -20.31 15.16
C GLU A 297 -34.30 -19.99 14.42
N ILE A 298 -34.27 -19.96 13.09
CA ILE A 298 -35.40 -19.47 12.27
C ILE A 298 -35.87 -20.44 11.18
N ILE A 299 -35.11 -21.51 10.92
CA ILE A 299 -35.43 -22.51 9.89
C ILE A 299 -35.74 -23.85 10.54
N LYS A 300 -36.87 -24.42 10.13
CA LYS A 300 -37.23 -25.83 10.34
C LYS A 300 -37.13 -26.59 9.03
N VAL A 301 -36.76 -27.87 9.10
CA VAL A 301 -36.67 -28.76 7.94
C VAL A 301 -37.87 -29.70 7.96
N TYR A 302 -38.78 -29.56 7.01
CA TYR A 302 -40.05 -30.30 7.00
C TYR A 302 -40.04 -31.54 6.11
N ASP A 303 -39.34 -31.51 4.97
CA ASP A 303 -39.34 -32.59 3.97
C ASP A 303 -37.92 -33.13 3.73
N VAL A 304 -37.46 -34.01 4.61
CA VAL A 304 -36.12 -34.61 4.53
C VAL A 304 -35.97 -35.59 3.36
N ASN A 305 -37.07 -36.14 2.85
CA ASN A 305 -37.05 -37.17 1.81
C ASN A 305 -36.78 -36.60 0.41
N ARG A 306 -37.02 -35.29 0.23
CA ARG A 306 -36.71 -34.58 -1.01
C ARG A 306 -35.21 -34.40 -1.26
N TYR A 307 -34.38 -34.54 -0.23
CA TYR A 307 -32.95 -34.22 -0.31
C TYR A 307 -32.09 -35.47 -0.48
N SER A 308 -31.06 -35.36 -1.33
CA SER A 308 -30.01 -36.37 -1.45
C SER A 308 -29.25 -36.52 -0.11
N LYS A 309 -28.54 -37.63 0.06
CA LYS A 309 -27.70 -37.86 1.26
C LYS A 309 -26.67 -36.74 1.45
N GLU A 310 -26.06 -36.28 0.37
CA GLU A 310 -25.08 -35.19 0.35
C GLU A 310 -25.72 -33.84 0.72
N GLU A 311 -26.93 -33.59 0.22
CA GLU A 311 -27.70 -32.39 0.55
C GLU A 311 -28.12 -32.40 2.02
N LEU A 312 -28.57 -33.54 2.56
CA LEU A 312 -28.88 -33.68 3.98
C LEU A 312 -27.67 -33.38 4.88
N ILE A 313 -26.45 -33.79 4.46
CA ILE A 313 -25.21 -33.42 5.16
C ILE A 313 -24.98 -31.91 5.08
N ALA A 314 -25.19 -31.29 3.91
CA ALA A 314 -25.06 -29.85 3.73
C ALA A 314 -26.09 -29.07 4.57
N ILE A 315 -27.35 -29.52 4.62
CA ILE A 315 -28.43 -28.95 5.45
C ILE A 315 -28.04 -29.05 6.93
N LYS A 316 -27.59 -30.22 7.40
CA LYS A 316 -27.10 -30.39 8.77
C LYS A 316 -25.97 -29.40 9.10
N ASN A 317 -25.07 -29.15 8.15
CA ASN A 317 -24.02 -28.15 8.32
C ASN A 317 -24.53 -26.71 8.32
N LEU A 318 -25.61 -26.39 7.58
CA LEU A 318 -26.25 -25.09 7.59
C LEU A 318 -26.98 -24.81 8.90
N ILE A 319 -27.70 -25.79 9.46
CA ILE A 319 -28.57 -25.60 10.63
C ILE A 319 -27.94 -26.05 11.95
N ARG A 320 -26.67 -26.48 11.97
CA ARG A 320 -25.97 -26.72 13.25
C ARG A 320 -25.67 -25.39 13.95
N LYS A 321 -25.59 -25.40 15.27
CA LYS A 321 -25.18 -24.24 16.07
C LYS A 321 -23.81 -23.72 15.59
N GLY A 322 -23.74 -22.44 15.20
CA GLY A 322 -22.54 -21.82 14.63
C GLY A 322 -22.27 -22.18 13.17
N GLY A 323 -23.27 -22.74 12.47
CA GLY A 323 -23.24 -23.08 11.06
C GLY A 323 -23.61 -21.89 10.17
N GLY A 324 -24.62 -22.09 9.33
CA GLY A 324 -25.14 -21.09 8.42
C GLY A 324 -25.89 -19.98 9.16
N HIS A 325 -25.90 -18.79 8.56
CA HIS A 325 -26.59 -17.61 9.05
C HIS A 325 -27.20 -16.84 7.89
N LEU A 326 -28.12 -15.93 8.19
CA LEU A 326 -28.47 -14.81 7.32
C LEU A 326 -27.69 -13.58 7.79
N ASP A 327 -27.23 -12.76 6.86
CA ASP A 327 -26.53 -11.50 7.20
C ASP A 327 -27.44 -10.52 7.95
N GLY A 328 -28.73 -10.57 7.63
CA GLY A 328 -29.76 -9.80 8.30
C GLY A 328 -31.11 -10.53 8.30
N TYR A 329 -31.86 -10.44 9.39
CA TYR A 329 -33.22 -10.97 9.47
C TYR A 329 -34.11 -10.07 10.33
N ASP A 330 -35.34 -9.83 9.90
CA ASP A 330 -36.35 -9.16 10.70
C ASP A 330 -37.77 -9.64 10.32
N ILE A 331 -38.74 -9.37 11.19
CA ILE A 331 -40.16 -9.68 10.98
C ILE A 331 -40.92 -8.36 10.88
N LEU A 332 -41.53 -8.10 9.73
CA LEU A 332 -42.27 -6.87 9.47
C LEU A 332 -43.78 -7.13 9.52
N ASN A 333 -44.54 -6.20 10.09
CA ASN A 333 -45.99 -6.19 10.00
C ASN A 333 -46.43 -5.17 8.96
N VAL A 334 -47.01 -5.64 7.86
CA VAL A 334 -47.43 -4.82 6.73
C VAL A 334 -48.92 -5.02 6.52
N ASN A 335 -49.72 -4.01 6.89
CA ASN A 335 -51.19 -4.05 6.79
C ASN A 335 -51.81 -5.31 7.44
N GLY A 336 -51.28 -5.74 8.59
CA GLY A 336 -51.73 -6.93 9.30
C GLY A 336 -51.11 -8.25 8.81
N SER A 337 -50.37 -8.23 7.70
CA SER A 337 -49.62 -9.39 7.21
C SER A 337 -48.23 -9.44 7.82
N ILE A 338 -47.82 -10.62 8.29
CA ILE A 338 -46.48 -10.85 8.84
C ILE A 338 -45.54 -11.27 7.71
N LEU A 339 -44.52 -10.47 7.44
CA LEU A 339 -43.47 -10.76 6.46
C LEU A 339 -42.17 -11.08 7.18
N ARG A 340 -41.66 -12.29 7.03
CA ARG A 340 -40.30 -12.65 7.49
C ARG A 340 -39.31 -12.34 6.39
N ILE A 341 -38.35 -11.45 6.64
CA ILE A 341 -37.43 -10.99 5.60
C ILE A 341 -36.00 -11.38 5.97
N GLY A 342 -35.33 -12.06 5.07
CA GLY A 342 -33.90 -12.37 5.12
C GLY A 342 -33.10 -11.50 4.16
N ILE A 343 -31.94 -11.02 4.58
CA ILE A 343 -30.98 -10.26 3.78
C ILE A 343 -29.68 -11.06 3.68
N GLU A 344 -29.12 -11.14 2.47
CA GLU A 344 -27.84 -11.81 2.23
C GLU A 344 -27.00 -11.04 1.20
N TYR A 345 -25.71 -10.86 1.46
CA TYR A 345 -24.74 -10.38 0.49
C TYR A 345 -23.80 -11.51 0.03
N ASN A 346 -23.96 -11.94 -1.22
CA ASN A 346 -23.12 -12.98 -1.80
C ASN A 346 -21.83 -12.35 -2.34
N GLY A 347 -20.76 -12.44 -1.55
CA GLY A 347 -19.41 -12.00 -1.91
C GLY A 347 -18.82 -12.72 -3.13
N GLU A 348 -17.67 -12.24 -3.61
CA GLU A 348 -16.97 -12.75 -4.80
C GLU A 348 -16.71 -14.28 -4.76
N TYR A 349 -16.44 -14.82 -3.57
CA TYR A 349 -16.15 -16.23 -3.34
C TYR A 349 -17.36 -17.16 -3.49
N HIS A 350 -18.57 -16.62 -3.66
CA HIS A 350 -19.76 -17.43 -3.98
C HIS A 350 -19.86 -17.81 -5.47
N ARG A 351 -19.00 -17.24 -6.33
CA ARG A 351 -19.14 -17.38 -7.80
C ARG A 351 -17.87 -17.77 -8.54
N GLU A 352 -16.70 -17.52 -7.95
CA GLU A 352 -15.42 -17.70 -8.65
C GLU A 352 -14.37 -18.31 -7.74
N VAL A 353 -13.60 -19.27 -8.29
CA VAL A 353 -12.44 -19.85 -7.60
C VAL A 353 -11.36 -18.79 -7.38
N LYS A 354 -11.04 -18.52 -6.12
CA LYS A 354 -9.99 -17.58 -5.74
C LYS A 354 -8.74 -18.29 -5.29
N LYS A 355 -7.72 -18.31 -6.16
CA LYS A 355 -6.39 -18.88 -5.89
C LYS A 355 -5.77 -18.34 -4.59
N TYR A 356 -5.99 -17.05 -4.27
CA TYR A 356 -5.46 -16.43 -3.06
C TYR A 356 -6.11 -16.93 -1.76
N LEU A 357 -7.31 -17.51 -1.83
CA LEU A 357 -8.00 -18.16 -0.71
C LEU A 357 -7.70 -19.66 -0.61
N ARG A 358 -6.90 -20.22 -1.53
CA ARG A 358 -6.72 -21.67 -1.71
C ARG A 358 -8.05 -22.42 -1.90
N MET A 359 -9.05 -21.73 -2.44
CA MET A 359 -10.34 -22.33 -2.75
C MET A 359 -10.19 -23.24 -3.97
N THR A 360 -10.81 -24.41 -3.92
CA THR A 360 -10.86 -25.38 -5.03
C THR A 360 -12.22 -25.31 -5.75
N GLU A 361 -12.32 -25.93 -6.92
CA GLU A 361 -13.60 -26.06 -7.64
C GLU A 361 -14.65 -26.81 -6.79
N ARG A 362 -14.19 -27.81 -6.03
CA ARG A 362 -15.05 -28.56 -5.09
C ARG A 362 -15.62 -27.66 -4.01
N ASP A 363 -14.82 -26.73 -3.48
CA ASP A 363 -15.28 -25.78 -2.46
C ASP A 363 -16.32 -24.80 -3.03
N LEU A 364 -16.10 -24.33 -4.27
CA LEU A 364 -17.05 -23.46 -4.96
C LEU A 364 -18.38 -24.20 -5.20
N ASN A 365 -18.33 -25.41 -5.75
CA ASN A 365 -19.52 -26.24 -5.97
C ASN A 365 -20.28 -26.51 -4.67
N TYR A 366 -19.57 -26.82 -3.59
CA TYR A 366 -20.18 -26.98 -2.28
C TYR A 366 -20.86 -25.69 -1.79
N ARG A 367 -20.23 -24.53 -2.00
CA ARG A 367 -20.82 -23.23 -1.66
C ARG A 367 -22.09 -22.94 -2.45
N MET A 368 -22.10 -23.26 -3.75
CA MET A 368 -23.29 -23.10 -4.60
C MET A 368 -24.43 -24.01 -4.14
N ILE A 369 -24.13 -25.23 -3.69
CA ILE A 369 -25.11 -26.14 -3.08
C ILE A 369 -25.67 -25.50 -1.79
N LEU A 370 -24.81 -24.98 -0.92
CA LEU A 370 -25.25 -24.31 0.32
C LEU A 370 -26.15 -23.10 0.05
N ASP A 371 -25.82 -22.27 -0.95
CA ASP A 371 -26.62 -21.10 -1.31
C ASP A 371 -28.00 -21.49 -1.86
N ARG A 372 -28.06 -22.52 -2.72
CA ARG A 372 -29.32 -23.06 -3.22
C ARG A 372 -30.17 -23.61 -2.09
N LEU A 373 -29.61 -24.49 -1.26
CA LEU A 373 -30.32 -25.09 -0.13
C LEU A 373 -30.79 -24.04 0.88
N LYS A 374 -29.97 -23.01 1.17
CA LYS A 374 -30.37 -21.89 2.03
C LYS A 374 -31.61 -21.20 1.48
N LYS A 375 -31.66 -20.93 0.17
CA LYS A 375 -32.82 -20.32 -0.48
C LYS A 375 -34.06 -21.20 -0.37
N GLU A 376 -33.95 -22.48 -0.70
CA GLU A 376 -35.06 -23.44 -0.61
C GLU A 376 -35.60 -23.55 0.83
N LEU A 377 -34.70 -23.61 1.82
CA LEU A 377 -35.09 -23.65 3.23
C LEU A 377 -35.76 -22.35 3.69
N CYS A 378 -35.33 -21.18 3.19
CA CYS A 378 -36.02 -19.92 3.45
C CYS A 378 -37.44 -19.93 2.87
N GLU A 379 -37.59 -20.39 1.61
CA GLU A 379 -38.89 -20.51 0.96
C GLU A 379 -39.84 -21.45 1.73
N GLN A 380 -39.34 -22.60 2.25
CA GLN A 380 -40.10 -23.52 3.09
C GLN A 380 -40.53 -22.96 4.46
N ASN A 381 -39.92 -21.87 4.92
CA ASN A 381 -40.20 -21.25 6.22
C ASN A 381 -40.87 -19.87 6.07
N ASP A 382 -41.39 -19.57 4.88
CA ASP A 382 -42.04 -18.31 4.52
C ASP A 382 -41.12 -17.10 4.73
N ILE A 383 -39.82 -17.26 4.48
CA ILE A 383 -38.81 -16.21 4.60
C ILE A 383 -38.50 -15.66 3.20
N ILE A 384 -38.84 -14.39 3.00
CA ILE A 384 -38.53 -13.64 1.78
C ILE A 384 -37.04 -13.28 1.78
N LEU A 385 -36.24 -14.00 0.98
CA LEU A 385 -34.79 -13.82 0.92
C LEU A 385 -34.35 -12.80 -0.16
N ILE A 386 -33.89 -11.63 0.27
CA ILE A 386 -33.31 -10.59 -0.59
C ILE A 386 -31.80 -10.77 -0.66
N THR A 387 -31.33 -11.42 -1.75
CA THR A 387 -29.89 -11.59 -2.00
C THR A 387 -29.30 -10.48 -2.86
N ILE A 388 -28.21 -9.85 -2.45
CA ILE A 388 -27.43 -8.92 -3.28
C ILE A 388 -26.11 -9.59 -3.66
N ASN A 389 -25.81 -9.67 -4.95
CA ASN A 389 -24.62 -10.35 -5.43
C ASN A 389 -23.48 -9.36 -5.66
N HIS A 390 -22.24 -9.77 -5.35
CA HIS A 390 -21.03 -8.98 -5.59
C HIS A 390 -20.88 -8.50 -7.05
N SER A 391 -21.37 -9.27 -8.02
CA SER A 391 -21.33 -8.88 -9.44
C SER A 391 -22.18 -7.65 -9.78
N PHE A 392 -23.09 -7.24 -8.89
CA PHE A 392 -23.91 -6.04 -9.07
C PHE A 392 -23.09 -4.76 -8.92
N ASP A 393 -22.30 -4.68 -7.83
CA ASP A 393 -21.37 -3.59 -7.54
C ASP A 393 -20.30 -4.14 -6.57
N PRO A 394 -19.12 -4.55 -7.08
CA PRO A 394 -18.06 -5.22 -6.30
C PRO A 394 -17.60 -4.49 -5.05
N TYR A 395 -17.78 -3.17 -5.03
CA TYR A 395 -17.31 -2.30 -3.98
C TYR A 395 -18.43 -1.47 -3.35
N LEU A 396 -19.70 -1.74 -3.71
CA LEU A 396 -20.88 -1.00 -3.26
C LEU A 396 -20.69 0.52 -3.37
N ARG A 397 -20.09 1.03 -4.46
CA ARG A 397 -19.76 2.46 -4.61
C ARG A 397 -20.93 3.35 -4.97
N TYR A 398 -22.05 2.79 -5.41
CA TYR A 398 -23.19 3.54 -5.94
C TYR A 398 -24.42 3.46 -5.02
N PRO A 399 -24.52 4.32 -3.97
CA PRO A 399 -25.65 4.37 -3.03
C PRO A 399 -27.05 4.20 -3.63
N LYS A 400 -27.37 4.99 -4.66
CA LYS A 400 -28.67 4.95 -5.35
C LYS A 400 -28.99 3.59 -5.94
N LYS A 401 -28.02 2.99 -6.64
CA LYS A 401 -28.18 1.66 -7.25
C LYS A 401 -28.44 0.59 -6.19
N ILE A 402 -27.74 0.64 -5.06
CA ILE A 402 -27.92 -0.32 -3.96
C ILE A 402 -29.34 -0.24 -3.41
N GLN A 403 -29.79 0.97 -3.09
CA GLN A 403 -31.14 1.23 -2.58
C GLN A 403 -32.21 0.75 -3.56
N GLU A 404 -32.12 1.13 -4.84
CA GLU A 404 -33.03 0.67 -5.89
C GLU A 404 -33.01 -0.85 -6.03
N LYS A 405 -31.84 -1.50 -5.90
CA LYS A 405 -31.74 -2.96 -6.03
C LYS A 405 -32.46 -3.70 -4.90
N ILE A 406 -32.39 -3.17 -3.68
CA ILE A 406 -33.10 -3.73 -2.52
C ILE A 406 -34.61 -3.53 -2.69
N ILE A 407 -35.04 -2.30 -3.02
CA ILE A 407 -36.45 -1.97 -3.27
C ILE A 407 -37.03 -2.86 -4.38
N ASN A 408 -36.41 -2.88 -5.57
CA ASN A 408 -36.88 -3.67 -6.70
C ASN A 408 -36.96 -5.17 -6.39
N LYS A 409 -36.04 -5.70 -5.57
CA LYS A 409 -36.08 -7.11 -5.16
C LYS A 409 -37.21 -7.38 -4.18
N PHE A 410 -37.40 -6.50 -3.21
CA PHE A 410 -38.50 -6.61 -2.26
C PHE A 410 -39.85 -6.56 -2.98
N GLU A 411 -40.08 -5.54 -3.81
CA GLU A 411 -41.34 -5.38 -4.58
C GLU A 411 -41.59 -6.60 -5.46
N LYS A 412 -40.56 -7.10 -6.17
CA LYS A 412 -40.69 -8.29 -7.01
C LYS A 412 -41.04 -9.55 -6.23
N LEU A 413 -40.47 -9.74 -5.04
CA LEU A 413 -40.66 -10.97 -4.25
C LEU A 413 -41.97 -10.96 -3.46
N THR A 414 -42.50 -9.79 -3.13
CA THR A 414 -43.69 -9.64 -2.27
C THR A 414 -44.93 -9.18 -3.02
N GLY A 415 -44.77 -8.59 -4.22
CA GLY A 415 -45.84 -7.87 -4.91
C GLY A 415 -46.20 -6.54 -4.24
N PHE A 416 -45.52 -6.14 -3.16
CA PHE A 416 -45.82 -4.93 -2.41
C PHE A 416 -44.98 -3.76 -2.95
N GLU A 417 -45.64 -2.76 -3.55
CA GLU A 417 -44.97 -1.58 -4.09
C GLU A 417 -44.63 -0.58 -2.97
N LEU A 418 -43.37 -0.13 -2.95
CA LEU A 418 -42.92 0.90 -2.02
C LEU A 418 -43.07 2.27 -2.68
N ASN A 419 -43.84 3.17 -2.06
CA ASN A 419 -43.87 4.57 -2.47
C ASN A 419 -42.47 5.22 -2.36
N ARG A 420 -41.77 5.29 -3.49
CA ARG A 420 -40.39 5.78 -3.55
C ARG A 420 -40.27 7.27 -3.25
N ALA A 421 -41.35 8.04 -3.37
CA ALA A 421 -41.35 9.48 -3.12
C ALA A 421 -41.10 9.81 -1.64
N ILE A 422 -41.46 8.91 -0.72
CA ILE A 422 -41.26 9.12 0.73
C ILE A 422 -39.94 8.56 1.26
N ILE A 423 -39.22 7.75 0.46
CA ILE A 423 -37.97 7.10 0.87
C ILE A 423 -36.78 7.99 0.49
N PRO A 424 -36.05 8.58 1.47
CA PRO A 424 -34.88 9.40 1.18
C PRO A 424 -33.77 8.61 0.47
N GLN A 425 -32.91 9.31 -0.25
CA GLN A 425 -31.70 8.71 -0.80
C GLN A 425 -30.65 8.53 0.30
N TYR A 426 -30.39 7.29 0.70
CA TYR A 426 -29.38 6.99 1.72
C TYR A 426 -27.97 6.88 1.14
N ASN A 427 -26.95 7.25 1.92
CA ASN A 427 -25.54 7.16 1.52
C ASN A 427 -24.65 6.63 2.66
N HIS A 428 -24.16 5.40 2.51
CA HIS A 428 -23.30 4.73 3.49
C HIS A 428 -21.86 5.28 3.55
N GLN A 429 -21.50 6.21 2.67
CA GLN A 429 -20.21 6.91 2.70
C GLN A 429 -20.20 8.10 3.66
N THR A 430 -21.32 8.34 4.35
CA THR A 430 -21.47 9.38 5.36
C THR A 430 -21.18 8.84 6.78
N PRO A 431 -20.92 9.72 7.77
CA PRO A 431 -20.72 9.30 9.16
C PRO A 431 -21.89 8.50 9.77
N GLU A 432 -23.11 8.66 9.24
CA GLU A 432 -24.33 7.98 9.71
C GLU A 432 -24.20 6.45 9.66
N PHE A 433 -23.58 5.90 8.60
CA PHE A 433 -23.31 4.47 8.53
C PHE A 433 -22.29 4.01 9.59
N GLY A 434 -21.31 4.85 9.90
CA GLY A 434 -20.37 4.62 10.98
C GLY A 434 -21.08 4.43 12.32
N GLN A 435 -22.12 5.22 12.60
CA GLN A 435 -22.95 5.10 13.80
C GLN A 435 -23.81 3.83 13.80
N TYR A 436 -24.42 3.47 12.67
CA TYR A 436 -25.16 2.20 12.55
C TYR A 436 -24.29 0.99 12.91
N ARG A 437 -23.01 0.98 12.48
CA ARG A 437 -22.10 -0.09 12.88
C ARG A 437 -22.00 -0.17 14.41
N LEU A 438 -21.90 0.95 15.11
CA LEU A 438 -21.84 0.95 16.58
C LEU A 438 -23.08 0.32 17.19
N GLU A 439 -24.27 0.75 16.77
CA GLU A 439 -25.54 0.22 17.27
C GLU A 439 -25.69 -1.27 16.99
N TYR A 440 -25.27 -1.71 15.79
CA TYR A 440 -25.31 -3.12 15.39
C TYR A 440 -24.44 -4.01 16.29
N PHE A 441 -23.27 -3.52 16.72
CA PHE A 441 -22.35 -4.29 17.55
C PHE A 441 -22.57 -4.13 19.06
N LEU A 442 -23.26 -3.07 19.48
CA LEU A 442 -23.58 -2.81 20.89
C LEU A 442 -24.91 -3.42 21.34
N LYS A 443 -25.74 -3.96 20.43
CA LYS A 443 -26.88 -4.77 20.85
C LYS A 443 -26.34 -6.01 21.59
N PRO A 444 -26.72 -6.24 22.85
CA PRO A 444 -26.43 -7.51 23.50
C PRO A 444 -27.06 -8.60 22.63
N TYR A 445 -26.31 -9.65 22.32
CA TYR A 445 -26.91 -10.91 21.90
C TYR A 445 -27.77 -11.35 23.08
N SER A 446 -29.06 -11.00 23.04
CA SER A 446 -30.06 -11.36 24.04
C SER A 446 -30.42 -12.82 23.92
#